data_AF-A0AAV6HYB2-F1
#
_entry.id   AF-A0AAV6HYB2-F1
#
_cell.length_a   1.000
_cell.length_b   1.000
_cell.length_c   1.000
_cell.angle_alpha   90.00
_cell.angle_beta   90.00
_cell.angle_gamma   90.00
#
_symmetry.space_group_name_H-M   'P 1'
#
loop_
_entity.id
_entity.type
_entity.pdbx_description
1 polymer ?
#
loop_
_entity_poly.entity_id
_entity_poly.type
_entity_poly.pdbx_seq_one_letter_code
_entity_poly.pdbx_strand_id
1 'polypeptide(L)'
;MAIHRFTLVSLLLTLGFISNTVQSLRFDLQSGHTKCISEDIKTNAMTVGKYTIVNPSEGHPLPDSHKITVRVTSQYGNSYHYADHVPSGQFAFQASEAGDYMACFWAADHKPQTTITVDFDWKSGVAAKDWTNVAKKGSIDAMEIELKKLYETVSSIHDEMYYLRERQGRRNAGA
;
A
#
# COMPACT_ATOMS: atom_id res chain seq x y z
N MET A 1 23.88 3.16 40.67
CA MET A 1 23.79 4.06 39.49
C MET A 1 24.06 3.33 38.17
N ALA A 2 25.06 2.44 38.08
CA ALA A 2 25.36 1.69 36.83
C ALA A 2 24.23 0.75 36.37
N ILE A 3 23.57 0.05 37.29
CA ILE A 3 22.48 -0.90 36.98
C ILE A 3 21.29 -0.20 36.31
N HIS A 4 20.94 1.00 36.77
CA HIS A 4 19.88 1.83 36.17
C HIS A 4 20.23 2.30 34.75
N ARG A 5 21.52 2.47 34.42
CA ARG A 5 21.94 2.86 33.07
C ARG A 5 21.87 1.67 32.11
N PHE A 6 22.25 0.48 32.56
CA PHE A 6 22.14 -0.74 31.76
C PHE A 6 20.68 -1.13 31.46
N THR A 7 19.76 -0.97 32.41
CA THR A 7 18.33 -1.22 32.16
C THR A 7 17.71 -0.22 31.19
N LEU A 8 18.10 1.05 31.26
CA LEU A 8 17.60 2.10 30.37
C LEU A 8 18.11 1.91 28.92
N VAL A 9 19.38 1.52 28.76
CA VAL A 9 19.95 1.19 27.44
C VAL A 9 19.30 -0.07 26.86
N SER A 10 19.07 -1.10 27.68
CA SER A 10 18.36 -2.32 27.25
C SER A 10 16.92 -2.02 26.83
N LEU A 11 16.21 -1.16 27.57
CA LEU A 11 14.85 -0.73 27.25
C LEU A 11 14.79 0.09 25.93
N LEU A 12 15.77 0.96 25.69
CA LEU A 12 15.85 1.73 24.44
C LEU A 12 16.14 0.83 23.23
N LEU A 13 17.00 -0.18 23.40
CA LEU A 13 17.31 -1.17 22.37
C LEU A 13 16.07 -2.00 22.03
N THR A 14 15.34 -2.51 23.04
CA THR A 14 14.11 -3.28 22.78
C THR A 14 13.03 -2.44 22.11
N LEU A 15 12.88 -1.16 22.50
CA LEU A 15 11.93 -0.25 21.85
C LEU A 15 12.27 -0.01 20.36
N GLY A 16 13.55 0.05 20.01
CA GLY A 16 14.02 0.17 18.62
C GLY A 16 13.80 -1.08 17.76
N PHE A 17 13.75 -2.28 18.36
CA PHE A 17 13.45 -3.53 17.64
C PHE A 17 11.95 -3.75 17.39
N ILE A 18 11.08 -3.11 18.17
CA ILE A 18 9.62 -3.28 18.06
C ILE A 18 9.03 -2.41 16.94
N SER A 19 9.78 -1.44 16.40
CA SER A 19 9.38 -0.64 15.25
C SER A 19 9.48 -1.41 13.93
N ASN A 20 8.78 -2.56 13.83
CA ASN A 20 8.45 -3.13 12.53
C ASN A 20 7.29 -2.30 11.98
N THR A 21 7.56 -1.42 11.03
CA THR A 21 6.49 -0.72 10.30
C THR A 21 5.82 -1.74 9.39
N VAL A 22 4.81 -2.45 9.90
CA VAL A 22 3.92 -3.28 9.08
C VAL A 22 3.04 -2.33 8.29
N GLN A 23 3.25 -2.26 6.99
CA GLN A 23 2.49 -1.42 6.07
C GLN A 23 1.57 -2.31 5.25
N SER A 24 0.54 -2.85 5.91
CA SER A 24 -0.60 -3.52 5.26
C SER A 24 -1.88 -2.98 5.87
N LEU A 25 -2.86 -2.66 5.03
CA LEU A 25 -4.18 -2.24 5.44
C LEU A 25 -5.08 -3.46 5.54
N ARG A 26 -5.69 -3.68 6.71
CA ARG A 26 -6.69 -4.71 6.90
C ARG A 26 -8.05 -4.09 7.20
N PHE A 27 -9.09 -4.55 6.51
CA PHE A 27 -10.45 -4.07 6.72
C PHE A 27 -11.48 -5.18 6.55
N ASP A 28 -12.61 -5.02 7.23
CA ASP A 28 -13.74 -5.94 7.16
C ASP A 28 -14.77 -5.45 6.14
N LEU A 29 -15.24 -6.35 5.28
CA LEU A 29 -16.22 -6.09 4.23
C LEU A 29 -17.42 -7.02 4.42
N GLN A 30 -18.59 -6.45 4.71
CA GLN A 30 -19.83 -7.22 4.85
C GLN A 30 -20.36 -7.66 3.47
N SER A 31 -20.97 -8.84 3.40
CA SER A 31 -21.65 -9.34 2.19
C SER A 31 -22.67 -8.33 1.66
N GLY A 32 -22.66 -8.08 0.36
CA GLY A 32 -23.53 -7.10 -0.30
C GLY A 32 -23.04 -5.64 -0.20
N HIS A 33 -21.90 -5.38 0.45
CA HIS A 33 -21.32 -4.05 0.57
C HIS A 33 -20.07 -3.84 -0.30
N THR A 34 -19.70 -2.57 -0.43
CA THR A 34 -18.49 -2.11 -1.14
C THR A 34 -17.64 -1.26 -0.20
N LYS A 35 -16.32 -1.40 -0.30
CA LYS A 35 -15.35 -0.48 0.30
C LYS A 35 -14.35 -0.02 -0.73
N CYS A 36 -14.02 1.26 -0.72
CA CYS A 36 -13.04 1.85 -1.62
C CYS A 36 -11.95 2.57 -0.83
N ILE A 37 -10.72 2.41 -1.28
CA ILE A 37 -9.52 3.05 -0.75
C ILE A 37 -8.98 3.94 -1.86
N SER A 38 -8.61 5.18 -1.54
CA SER A 38 -8.12 6.16 -2.50
C SER A 38 -6.70 6.60 -2.15
N GLU A 39 -5.88 6.82 -3.17
CA GLU A 39 -4.50 7.33 -3.04
C GLU A 39 -4.23 8.36 -4.14
N ASP A 40 -3.60 9.49 -3.79
CA ASP A 40 -3.10 10.48 -4.76
C ASP A 40 -1.77 10.00 -5.32
N ILE A 41 -1.75 9.66 -6.62
CA ILE A 41 -0.59 9.06 -7.29
C ILE A 41 -0.07 10.04 -8.33
N LYS A 42 1.26 10.25 -8.33
CA LYS A 42 1.93 11.09 -9.33
C LYS A 42 2.00 10.42 -10.70
N THR A 43 2.00 11.21 -11.77
CA THR A 43 2.26 10.74 -13.14
C THR A 43 3.58 9.95 -13.21
N ASN A 44 3.58 8.86 -13.97
CA ASN A 44 4.68 7.92 -14.16
C ASN A 44 5.16 7.19 -12.89
N ALA A 45 4.48 7.35 -11.75
CA ALA A 45 4.76 6.55 -10.57
C ALA A 45 4.39 5.09 -10.84
N MET A 46 5.29 4.18 -10.46
CA MET A 46 4.99 2.76 -10.44
C MET A 46 4.06 2.48 -9.26
N THR A 47 3.03 1.67 -9.48
CA THR A 47 2.05 1.31 -8.46
C THR A 47 1.88 -0.19 -8.44
N VAL A 48 1.94 -0.77 -7.25
CA VAL A 48 1.75 -2.19 -7.01
C VAL A 48 0.78 -2.37 -5.86
N GLY A 49 -0.20 -3.24 -6.05
CA GLY A 49 -1.12 -3.62 -4.99
C GLY A 49 -1.32 -5.13 -4.92
N LYS A 50 -1.45 -5.65 -3.71
CA LYS A 50 -1.75 -7.06 -3.43
C LYS A 50 -2.89 -7.13 -2.44
N TYR A 51 -3.89 -7.94 -2.72
CA TYR A 51 -5.02 -8.17 -1.84
C TYR A 51 -5.27 -9.66 -1.64
N THR A 52 -5.69 -10.03 -0.44
CA THR A 52 -6.09 -11.39 -0.11
C THR A 52 -7.16 -11.39 0.96
N ILE A 53 -8.12 -12.30 0.84
CA ILE A 53 -9.04 -12.59 1.93
C ILE A 53 -8.25 -13.31 3.04
N VAL A 54 -8.42 -12.86 4.27
CA VAL A 54 -7.85 -13.49 5.46
C VAL A 54 -8.70 -14.70 5.81
N ASN A 55 -8.08 -15.87 5.91
CA ASN A 55 -8.77 -17.09 6.31
C ASN A 55 -8.77 -17.21 7.85
N PRO A 56 -9.95 -17.15 8.51
CA PRO A 56 -10.02 -17.28 9.96
C PRO A 56 -9.79 -18.71 10.45
N SER A 57 -9.84 -19.71 9.56
CA SER A 57 -9.67 -21.13 9.89
C SER A 57 -8.43 -21.69 9.19
N GLU A 58 -7.30 -21.73 9.91
CA GLU A 58 -6.07 -22.31 9.38
C GLU A 58 -6.27 -23.78 8.97
N GLY A 59 -5.86 -24.13 7.74
CA GLY A 59 -5.91 -25.50 7.22
C GLY A 59 -7.22 -25.90 6.54
N HIS A 60 -8.28 -25.07 6.58
CA HIS A 60 -9.52 -25.31 5.86
C HIS A 60 -9.66 -24.34 4.67
N PRO A 61 -10.13 -24.78 3.50
CA PRO A 61 -10.35 -23.87 2.37
C PRO A 61 -11.44 -22.83 2.72
N LEU A 62 -11.27 -21.60 2.23
CA LEU A 62 -12.31 -20.59 2.30
C LEU A 62 -13.58 -21.09 1.59
N PRO A 63 -14.78 -20.82 2.13
CA PRO A 63 -16.03 -21.16 1.45
C PRO A 63 -16.10 -20.45 0.09
N ASP A 64 -16.78 -21.05 -0.90
CA ASP A 64 -16.98 -20.41 -2.20
C ASP A 64 -17.73 -19.07 -2.13
N SER A 65 -18.48 -18.83 -1.05
CA SER A 65 -19.15 -17.56 -0.76
C SER A 65 -18.18 -16.43 -0.36
N HIS A 66 -16.94 -16.74 -0.02
CA HIS A 66 -15.92 -15.77 0.38
C HIS A 66 -15.02 -15.44 -0.81
N LYS A 67 -15.60 -14.71 -1.76
CA LYS A 67 -14.92 -14.17 -2.94
C LYS A 67 -15.23 -12.68 -3.04
N ILE A 68 -14.26 -11.92 -3.54
CA ILE A 68 -14.37 -10.48 -3.73
C ILE A 68 -14.17 -10.13 -5.20
N THR A 69 -14.88 -9.10 -5.65
CA THR A 69 -14.61 -8.43 -6.92
C THR A 69 -13.82 -7.17 -6.62
N VAL A 70 -12.77 -6.90 -7.38
CA VAL A 70 -11.86 -5.78 -7.16
C VAL A 70 -11.70 -4.99 -8.45
N ARG A 71 -11.77 -3.67 -8.37
CA ARG A 71 -11.53 -2.77 -9.50
C ARG A 71 -10.66 -1.60 -9.05
N VAL A 72 -9.66 -1.27 -9.87
CA VAL A 72 -8.80 -0.11 -9.67
C VAL A 72 -9.01 0.87 -10.81
N THR A 73 -9.33 2.12 -10.49
CA THR A 73 -9.62 3.17 -11.47
C THR A 73 -8.96 4.49 -11.11
N SER A 74 -8.59 5.31 -12.10
CA SER A 74 -8.26 6.72 -11.86
C SER A 74 -9.51 7.58 -11.76
N GLN A 75 -9.35 8.80 -11.26
CA GLN A 75 -10.38 9.85 -11.22
C GLN A 75 -10.99 10.17 -12.59
N TYR A 76 -10.29 9.84 -13.69
CA TYR A 76 -10.77 10.05 -15.06
C TYR A 76 -11.54 8.85 -15.62
N GLY A 77 -11.75 7.80 -14.81
CA GLY A 77 -12.50 6.61 -15.18
C GLY A 77 -11.69 5.52 -15.89
N ASN A 78 -10.38 5.73 -16.09
CA ASN A 78 -9.50 4.70 -16.66
C ASN A 78 -9.40 3.51 -15.71
N SER A 79 -9.61 2.29 -16.20
CA SER A 79 -9.54 1.07 -15.41
C SER A 79 -8.16 0.43 -15.53
N TYR A 80 -7.47 0.25 -14.41
CA TYR A 80 -6.12 -0.30 -14.34
C TYR A 80 -6.09 -1.76 -13.89
N HIS A 81 -7.12 -2.18 -13.16
CA HIS A 81 -7.28 -3.56 -12.73
C HIS A 81 -8.76 -3.91 -12.60
N TYR A 82 -9.09 -5.15 -12.94
CA TYR A 82 -10.39 -5.75 -12.66
C TYR A 82 -10.18 -7.24 -12.41
N ALA A 83 -10.72 -7.73 -11.30
CA ALA A 83 -10.76 -9.15 -10.99
C ALA A 83 -12.12 -9.47 -10.39
N ASP A 84 -12.75 -10.53 -10.88
CA ASP A 84 -14.11 -10.89 -10.51
C ASP A 84 -14.14 -12.18 -9.70
N HIS A 85 -14.83 -12.16 -8.56
CA HIS A 85 -15.00 -13.31 -7.67
C HIS A 85 -13.70 -14.07 -7.36
N VAL A 86 -12.67 -13.36 -6.90
CA VAL A 86 -11.37 -13.96 -6.55
C VAL A 86 -11.13 -13.96 -5.03
N PRO A 87 -10.39 -14.94 -4.47
CA PRO A 87 -9.99 -14.92 -3.07
C PRO A 87 -8.78 -14.02 -2.80
N SER A 88 -7.97 -13.76 -3.83
CA SER A 88 -6.77 -12.93 -3.76
C SER A 88 -6.35 -12.48 -5.16
N GLY A 89 -5.44 -11.52 -5.23
CA GLY A 89 -4.88 -11.05 -6.48
C GLY A 89 -3.84 -9.96 -6.27
N GLN A 90 -3.26 -9.52 -7.38
CA GLN A 90 -2.30 -8.43 -7.41
C GLN A 90 -2.45 -7.62 -8.71
N PHE A 91 -2.07 -6.35 -8.65
CA PHE A 91 -2.00 -5.47 -9.80
C PHE A 91 -0.68 -4.70 -9.79
N ALA A 92 -0.21 -4.35 -10.98
CA ALA A 92 0.98 -3.54 -11.16
C ALA A 92 0.80 -2.67 -12.42
N PHE A 93 0.94 -1.36 -12.28
CA PHE A 93 0.82 -0.43 -13.40
C PHE A 93 1.70 0.81 -13.19
N GLN A 94 1.97 1.53 -14.28
CA GLN A 94 2.56 2.86 -14.23
C GLN A 94 1.44 3.88 -14.45
N ALA A 95 1.29 4.84 -13.54
CA ALA A 95 0.25 5.85 -13.61
C ALA A 95 0.44 6.74 -14.85
N SER A 96 -0.54 6.81 -15.74
CA SER A 96 -0.44 7.68 -16.93
C SER A 96 -0.71 9.15 -16.62
N GLU A 97 -1.33 9.42 -15.47
CA GLU A 97 -1.83 10.72 -15.06
C GLU A 97 -1.72 10.88 -13.55
N ALA A 98 -1.52 12.13 -13.09
CA ALA A 98 -1.52 12.45 -11.67
C ALA A 98 -2.96 12.63 -11.15
N GLY A 99 -3.19 12.23 -9.90
CA GLY A 99 -4.45 12.46 -9.19
C GLY A 99 -4.90 11.25 -8.38
N ASP A 100 -6.18 11.24 -8.03
CA ASP A 100 -6.77 10.20 -7.20
C ASP A 100 -6.98 8.90 -7.98
N TYR A 101 -6.46 7.81 -7.42
CA TYR A 101 -6.73 6.44 -7.85
C TYR A 101 -7.48 5.72 -6.75
N MET A 102 -8.47 4.92 -7.13
CA MET A 102 -9.35 4.24 -6.20
C MET A 102 -9.35 2.74 -6.45
N ALA A 103 -9.08 1.96 -5.40
CA ALA A 103 -9.27 0.51 -5.37
C ALA A 103 -10.55 0.20 -4.61
N CYS A 104 -11.55 -0.32 -5.31
CA CYS A 104 -12.83 -0.71 -4.74
C CYS A 104 -12.95 -2.24 -4.67
N PHE A 105 -13.55 -2.70 -3.58
CA PHE A 105 -13.75 -4.09 -3.21
C PHE A 105 -15.23 -4.33 -2.98
N TRP A 106 -15.81 -5.30 -3.68
CA TRP A 106 -17.21 -5.72 -3.55
C TRP A 106 -17.28 -7.13 -3.00
N ALA A 107 -18.12 -7.33 -1.99
CA ALA A 107 -18.49 -8.66 -1.52
C ALA A 107 -19.86 -9.05 -2.09
N ALA A 108 -19.96 -10.27 -2.61
CA ALA A 108 -21.23 -10.82 -3.06
C ALA A 108 -22.26 -10.82 -1.92
N ASP A 109 -23.54 -10.60 -2.24
CA ASP A 109 -24.61 -10.71 -1.26
C ASP A 109 -24.76 -12.16 -0.79
N HIS A 110 -24.92 -12.35 0.52
CA HIS A 110 -25.00 -13.66 1.14
C HIS A 110 -25.94 -13.62 2.35
N LYS A 111 -26.74 -14.69 2.51
CA LYS A 111 -27.68 -14.87 3.63
C LYS A 111 -27.40 -16.22 4.31
N PRO A 112 -27.11 -16.25 5.63
CA PRO A 112 -26.99 -15.11 6.53
C PRO A 112 -25.83 -14.18 6.17
N GLN A 113 -25.89 -12.91 6.59
CA GLN A 113 -24.82 -11.95 6.31
C GLN A 113 -23.50 -12.46 6.88
N THR A 114 -22.44 -12.33 6.08
CA THR A 114 -21.08 -12.72 6.47
C THR A 114 -20.13 -11.55 6.31
N THR A 115 -19.04 -11.58 7.08
CA THR A 115 -17.99 -10.56 7.04
C THR A 115 -16.71 -11.17 6.48
N ILE A 116 -16.17 -10.54 5.43
CA ILE A 116 -14.93 -10.92 4.77
C ILE A 116 -13.85 -9.95 5.21
N THR A 117 -12.81 -10.44 5.89
CA THR A 117 -11.64 -9.62 6.21
C THR A 117 -10.67 -9.65 5.03
N VAL A 118 -10.32 -8.47 4.51
CA VAL A 118 -9.39 -8.30 3.39
C VAL A 118 -8.09 -7.68 3.91
N ASP A 119 -6.98 -8.32 3.58
CA ASP A 119 -5.63 -7.79 3.74
C ASP A 119 -5.20 -7.17 2.42
N PHE A 120 -4.81 -5.90 2.45
CA PHE A 120 -4.51 -5.10 1.27
C PHE A 120 -3.24 -4.28 1.47
N ASP A 121 -2.24 -4.55 0.65
CA ASP A 121 -0.99 -3.79 0.56
C ASP A 121 -1.04 -2.97 -0.75
N TRP A 122 -0.98 -1.64 -0.63
CA TRP A 122 -0.90 -0.72 -1.76
C TRP A 122 0.35 0.13 -1.60
N LYS A 123 1.24 0.07 -2.59
CA LYS A 123 2.44 0.91 -2.69
C LYS A 123 2.46 1.67 -4.01
N SER A 124 2.85 2.94 -3.95
CA SER A 124 3.08 3.79 -5.12
C SER A 124 4.48 4.42 -5.08
N GLY A 125 4.97 4.86 -6.24
CA GLY A 125 6.25 5.56 -6.37
C GLY A 125 7.45 4.73 -5.92
N VAL A 126 8.31 5.32 -5.08
CA VAL A 126 9.55 4.71 -4.59
C VAL A 126 9.26 3.44 -3.77
N ALA A 127 8.15 3.43 -3.02
CA ALA A 127 7.75 2.30 -2.19
C ALA A 127 7.33 1.07 -3.02
N ALA A 128 6.90 1.27 -4.27
CA ALA A 128 6.50 0.21 -5.18
C ALA A 128 7.67 -0.40 -5.95
N LYS A 129 8.85 0.23 -5.96
CA LYS A 129 10.01 -0.25 -6.72
C LYS A 129 10.63 -1.47 -6.05
N ASP A 130 10.72 -2.57 -6.80
CA ASP A 130 11.45 -3.75 -6.37
C ASP A 130 12.95 -3.60 -6.63
N TRP A 131 13.64 -3.10 -5.60
CA TRP A 131 15.08 -2.89 -5.59
C TRP A 131 15.91 -4.16 -5.74
N THR A 132 15.35 -5.33 -5.39
CA THR A 132 16.06 -6.61 -5.52
C THR A 132 16.16 -7.05 -6.99
N ASN A 133 15.16 -6.73 -7.80
CA ASN A 133 15.18 -6.99 -9.23
C ASN A 133 16.01 -5.97 -10.02
N VAL A 134 16.10 -4.72 -9.54
CA VAL A 134 17.05 -3.71 -10.08
C VAL A 134 18.50 -4.16 -9.91
N ALA A 135 18.84 -4.74 -8.74
CA ALA A 135 20.17 -5.30 -8.46
C ALA A 135 20.60 -6.36 -9.48
N LYS A 136 19.70 -7.31 -9.75
CA LYS A 136 19.95 -8.45 -10.63
C LYS A 136 20.06 -8.05 -12.09
N LYS A 137 19.28 -7.05 -12.53
CA LYS A 137 19.29 -6.56 -13.92
C LYS A 137 20.54 -5.71 -14.23
N GLY A 138 21.17 -5.12 -13.21
CA GLY A 138 22.30 -4.20 -13.38
C GLY A 138 23.68 -4.71 -12.93
N SER A 139 23.78 -5.88 -12.27
CA SER A 139 25.03 -6.36 -11.63
C SER A 139 25.74 -5.24 -10.85
N ILE A 140 24.99 -4.59 -9.95
CA ILE A 140 25.45 -3.40 -9.21
C ILE A 140 25.88 -3.82 -7.80
N ASP A 141 26.92 -3.19 -7.26
CA ASP A 141 27.38 -3.37 -5.88
C ASP A 141 26.28 -3.00 -4.88
N ALA A 142 26.14 -3.77 -3.79
CA ALA A 142 25.04 -3.61 -2.83
C ALA A 142 25.00 -2.19 -2.22
N MET A 143 26.17 -1.55 -2.08
CA MET A 143 26.30 -0.20 -1.55
C MET A 143 25.70 0.88 -2.48
N GLU A 144 25.88 0.75 -3.79
CA GLU A 144 25.33 1.71 -4.77
C GLU A 144 23.80 1.66 -4.82
N ILE A 145 23.21 0.47 -4.62
CA ILE A 145 21.76 0.30 -4.54
C ILE A 145 21.19 1.02 -3.31
N GLU A 146 21.84 0.91 -2.15
CA GLU A 146 21.39 1.60 -0.95
C GLU A 146 21.48 3.13 -1.09
N LEU A 147 22.55 3.65 -1.73
CA LEU A 147 22.65 5.07 -2.05
C LEU A 147 21.54 5.53 -3.01
N LYS A 148 21.22 4.72 -4.03
CA LYS A 148 20.15 5.03 -4.98
C LYS A 148 18.78 5.03 -4.33
N LYS A 149 18.49 4.06 -3.45
CA LYS A 149 17.27 4.03 -2.63
C LYS A 149 17.13 5.31 -1.81
N LEU A 150 18.20 5.71 -1.11
CA LEU A 150 18.21 6.90 -0.27
C LEU A 150 17.97 8.16 -1.13
N TYR A 151 18.67 8.29 -2.26
CA TYR A 151 18.51 9.42 -3.16
C TYR A 151 17.09 9.55 -3.70
N GLU A 152 16.51 8.45 -4.20
CA GLU A 152 15.12 8.46 -4.70
C GLU A 152 14.12 8.78 -3.59
N THR A 153 14.36 8.30 -2.37
CA THR A 153 13.51 8.62 -1.21
C THR A 153 13.58 10.10 -0.86
N VAL A 154 14.79 10.66 -0.76
CA VAL A 154 15.00 12.09 -0.47
C VAL A 154 14.39 12.96 -1.57
N SER A 155 14.58 12.60 -2.84
CA SER A 155 13.96 13.30 -3.97
C SER A 155 12.44 13.25 -3.88
N SER A 156 11.86 12.09 -3.58
CA SER A 156 10.40 11.95 -3.42
C SER A 156 9.85 12.84 -2.31
N ILE A 157 10.53 12.90 -1.16
CA ILE A 157 10.16 13.77 -0.04
C ILE A 157 10.28 15.24 -0.44
N HIS A 158 11.37 15.63 -1.11
CA HIS A 158 11.58 17.00 -1.56
C HIS A 158 10.46 17.48 -2.49
N ASP A 159 10.06 16.64 -3.45
CA ASP A 159 8.98 16.95 -4.38
C ASP A 159 7.63 17.03 -3.68
N GLU A 160 7.37 16.18 -2.68
CA GLU A 160 6.14 16.22 -1.88
C GLU A 160 6.07 17.49 -1.01
N MET A 161 7.17 17.86 -0.36
CA MET A 161 7.27 19.12 0.40
C MET A 161 6.99 20.34 -0.48
N TYR A 162 7.49 20.34 -1.71
CA TYR A 162 7.25 21.42 -2.67
C TYR A 162 5.78 21.46 -3.10
N TYR A 163 5.19 20.31 -3.46
CA TYR A 163 3.78 20.18 -3.82
C TYR A 163 2.85 20.70 -2.72
N LEU A 164 3.09 20.32 -1.46
CA LEU A 164 2.29 20.80 -0.33
C LEU A 164 2.38 22.32 -0.15
N ARG A 165 3.56 22.91 -0.37
CA ARG A 165 3.78 24.36 -0.27
C ARG A 165 3.00 25.13 -1.35
N GLU A 166 3.03 24.67 -2.60
CA GLU A 166 2.23 25.29 -3.67
C GLU A 166 0.73 25.22 -3.38
N ARG A 167 0.26 24.08 -2.86
CA ARG A 167 -1.16 23.89 -2.52
C ARG A 167 -1.62 24.82 -1.40
N GLN A 168 -0.78 25.03 -0.38
CA GLN A 168 -1.04 26.02 0.67
C GLN A 168 -1.07 27.46 0.12
N GLY A 169 -0.14 27.80 -0.78
CA GLY A 169 -0.11 29.09 -1.45
C GLY A 169 -1.40 29.37 -2.23
N ARG A 170 -1.90 28.40 -3.01
CA ARG A 170 -3.18 28.51 -3.73
C ARG A 170 -4.37 28.68 -2.79
N ARG A 171 -4.38 27.96 -1.65
CA ARG A 171 -5.46 28.08 -0.66
C ARG A 171 -5.48 29.44 0.05
N ASN A 172 -4.30 30.02 0.30
CA ASN A 172 -4.17 31.33 0.95
C ASN A 172 -4.39 32.50 -0.01
N ALA A 173 -4.14 32.33 -1.31
CA ALA A 173 -4.39 33.36 -2.32
C ALA A 173 -5.86 33.46 -2.76
N GLY A 174 -6.67 32.44 -2.45
CA GLY A 174 -8.11 32.42 -2.71
C GLY A 174 -8.99 32.77 -1.50
N ALA A 175 -8.39 33.10 -0.36
CA ALA A 175 -9.04 33.61 0.85
C ALA A 175 -8.76 35.10 1.01
#